data_AF-A0A1H7N829-F1
#
_entry.id   AF-A0A1H7N829-F1
#
_cell.length_a   1.000
_cell.length_b   1.000
_cell.length_c   1.000
_cell.angle_alpha   90.00
_cell.angle_beta   90.00
_cell.angle_gamma   90.00
#
_symmetry.space_group_name_H-M   'P 1'
#
loop_
_entity.id
_entity.type
_entity.pdbx_description
1 polymer ?
#
loop_
_entity_poly.entity_id
_entity_poly.type
_entity_poly.pdbx_seq_one_letter_code
_entity_poly.pdbx_strand_id
1 'polypeptide(L)'
;MRRGAPVRRWRWVVGVYVVGFVEGTCVHAYDVVAGGLQAYASWPLASQVLFHALLGLDLWAAVLVLRRRPTGPVLAAAIMAADLTANWWGNWGRLVRHPLDYLQPVGLLPMTLFGLFVFATAAPLRREFRSRDGEGARAASGRPCPP
;
A
#
# COMPACT_ATOMS: atom_id res chain seq x y z
N MET A 1 7.85 -8.36 -35.49
CA MET A 1 7.74 -8.82 -34.09
C MET A 1 7.53 -7.62 -33.16
N ARG A 2 6.30 -7.38 -32.70
CA ARG A 2 5.95 -6.23 -31.83
C ARG A 2 6.30 -6.54 -30.37
N ARG A 3 7.44 -6.06 -29.87
CA ARG A 3 7.72 -5.96 -28.43
C ARG A 3 7.10 -4.65 -27.90
N GLY A 4 5.81 -4.66 -27.60
CA GLY A 4 5.11 -3.46 -27.15
C GLY A 4 4.01 -3.78 -26.13
N ALA A 5 4.36 -4.29 -24.94
CA ALA A 5 3.41 -4.36 -23.83
C ALA A 5 3.96 -4.49 -22.37
N PRO A 6 5.27 -4.45 -22.02
CA PRO A 6 5.66 -4.60 -20.61
C PRO A 6 5.45 -3.31 -19.78
N VAL A 7 5.54 -2.12 -20.39
CA VAL A 7 5.56 -0.84 -19.64
C VAL A 7 4.18 -0.43 -19.14
N ARG A 8 3.11 -0.82 -19.83
CA ARG A 8 1.74 -0.35 -19.54
C ARG A 8 1.11 -1.08 -18.35
N ARG A 9 1.45 -2.37 -18.15
CA ARG A 9 0.90 -3.21 -17.08
C ARG A 9 1.31 -2.71 -15.69
N TRP A 10 2.60 -2.40 -15.51
CA TRP A 10 3.11 -1.93 -14.21
C TRP A 10 2.72 -0.49 -13.86
N ARG A 11 2.40 0.35 -14.85
CA ARG A 11 1.88 1.70 -14.61
C ARG A 11 0.54 1.68 -13.89
N TRP A 12 -0.36 0.78 -14.28
CA TRP A 12 -1.64 0.61 -13.59
C TRP A 12 -1.45 0.07 -12.18
N VAL A 13 -0.55 -0.89 -11.98
CA VAL A 13 -0.23 -1.39 -10.63
C VAL A 13 0.28 -0.27 -9.73
N VAL A 14 1.23 0.54 -10.22
CA VAL A 14 1.70 1.74 -9.50
C VAL A 14 0.54 2.71 -9.20
N GLY A 15 -0.35 2.94 -10.17
CA GLY A 15 -1.52 3.79 -9.97
C GLY A 15 -2.43 3.27 -8.86
N VAL A 16 -2.74 1.98 -8.85
CA VAL A 16 -3.57 1.35 -7.81
C VAL A 16 -2.94 1.49 -6.43
N TYR A 17 -1.62 1.26 -6.29
CA TYR A 17 -0.92 1.50 -5.02
C TYR A 17 -1.09 2.95 -4.57
N VAL A 18 -0.76 3.91 -5.44
CA VAL A 18 -0.78 5.33 -5.08
C VAL A 18 -2.19 5.76 -4.68
N VAL A 19 -3.21 5.37 -5.44
CA VAL A 19 -4.61 5.71 -5.11
C VAL A 19 -5.01 5.10 -3.77
N GLY A 20 -4.77 3.80 -3.55
CA GLY A 20 -5.17 3.13 -2.30
C GLY A 20 -4.47 3.68 -1.06
N PHE A 21 -3.17 3.98 -1.13
CA PHE A 21 -2.46 4.60 0.00
C PHE A 21 -2.87 6.06 0.24
N VAL A 22 -3.14 6.83 -0.82
CA VAL A 22 -3.66 8.20 -0.67
C VAL A 22 -5.07 8.18 -0.07
N GLU A 23 -5.92 7.26 -0.51
CA GLU A 23 -7.25 7.03 0.07
C GLU A 23 -7.14 6.68 1.57
N GLY A 24 -6.28 5.72 1.93
CA GLY A 24 -6.01 5.37 3.33
C GLY A 24 -5.54 6.57 4.16
N THR A 25 -4.62 7.38 3.61
CA THR A 25 -4.18 8.63 4.25
C THR A 25 -5.38 9.56 4.49
N CYS A 26 -6.25 9.74 3.51
CA CYS A 26 -7.42 10.60 3.62
C CYS A 26 -8.39 10.12 4.71
N VAL A 27 -8.59 8.80 4.84
CA VAL A 27 -9.41 8.21 5.91
C VAL A 27 -8.80 8.51 7.28
N HIS A 28 -7.51 8.23 7.48
CA HIS A 28 -6.86 8.49 8.76
C HIS A 28 -6.79 9.98 9.10
N ALA A 29 -6.57 10.84 8.09
CA ALA A 29 -6.60 12.28 8.26
C ALA A 29 -7.99 12.76 8.66
N TYR A 30 -9.04 12.23 8.04
CA TYR A 30 -10.43 12.54 8.42
C TYR A 30 -10.69 12.15 9.88
N ASP A 31 -10.31 10.95 10.31
CA ASP A 31 -10.48 10.49 11.68
C ASP A 31 -9.75 11.39 12.68
N VAL A 32 -8.49 11.75 12.39
CA VAL A 32 -7.69 12.65 13.23
C VAL A 32 -8.28 14.08 13.26
N VAL A 33 -8.80 14.59 12.14
CA VAL A 33 -9.45 15.91 12.10
C VAL A 33 -10.75 15.90 12.90
N ALA A 34 -11.53 14.81 12.84
CA ALA A 34 -12.81 14.68 13.54
C ALA A 34 -12.65 14.40 15.04
N GLY A 35 -11.66 13.59 15.44
CA GLY A 35 -11.48 13.12 16.82
C GLY A 35 -10.23 13.64 17.55
N GLY A 36 -9.37 14.40 16.88
CA GLY A 36 -8.08 14.87 17.42
C GLY A 36 -7.15 13.71 17.78
N LEU A 37 -6.31 13.91 18.80
CA LEU A 37 -5.42 12.86 19.32
C LEU A 37 -6.16 11.66 19.91
N GLN A 38 -7.47 11.81 20.18
CA GLN A 38 -8.33 10.76 20.73
C GLN A 38 -9.13 10.02 19.65
N ALA A 39 -8.84 10.26 18.36
CA ALA A 39 -9.54 9.64 17.23
C ALA A 39 -9.64 8.12 17.35
N TYR A 40 -8.63 7.48 17.94
CA TYR A 40 -8.56 6.03 18.11
C TYR A 40 -8.61 5.58 19.57
N ALA A 41 -9.10 6.40 20.51
CA ALA A 41 -9.04 6.11 21.95
C ALA A 41 -9.72 4.78 22.35
N SER A 42 -10.68 4.29 21.56
CA SER A 42 -11.36 3.00 21.76
C SER A 42 -10.53 1.78 21.35
N TRP A 43 -9.38 1.98 20.69
CA TRP A 43 -8.53 0.92 20.18
C TRP A 43 -7.40 0.57 21.17
N PRO A 44 -6.81 -0.64 21.10
CA PRO A 44 -5.59 -0.95 21.84
C PRO A 44 -4.46 0.02 21.49
N LEU A 45 -3.62 0.38 22.48
CA LEU A 45 -2.58 1.41 22.32
C LEU A 45 -1.70 1.21 21.07
N ALA A 46 -1.31 -0.03 20.77
CA ALA A 46 -0.51 -0.34 19.59
C ALA A 46 -1.22 0.04 18.27
N SER A 47 -2.52 -0.21 18.18
CA SER A 47 -3.35 0.19 17.03
C SER A 47 -3.51 1.71 16.95
N GLN A 48 -3.64 2.39 18.09
CA GLN A 48 -3.70 3.86 18.10
C GLN A 48 -2.44 4.50 17.52
N VAL A 49 -1.26 4.03 17.96
CA VAL A 49 0.03 4.51 17.46
C VAL A 49 0.16 4.20 15.98
N LEU A 50 -0.21 2.98 15.57
CA LEU A 50 -0.20 2.59 14.17
C LEU A 50 -1.05 3.54 13.32
N PHE A 51 -2.33 3.73 13.65
CA PHE A 51 -3.25 4.54 12.83
C PHE A 51 -2.84 6.02 12.74
N HIS A 52 -2.25 6.58 13.80
CA HIS A 52 -1.64 7.90 13.70
C HIS A 52 -0.41 7.90 12.78
N ALA A 53 0.44 6.87 12.87
CA ALA A 53 1.62 6.76 12.01
C ALA A 53 1.25 6.55 10.53
N LEU A 54 0.10 5.95 10.24
CA LEU A 54 -0.36 5.70 8.86
C LEU A 54 -0.55 7.00 8.05
N LEU A 55 -0.87 8.15 8.68
CA LEU A 55 -0.88 9.45 7.98
C LEU A 55 0.43 9.72 7.23
N GLY A 56 1.56 9.41 7.85
CA GLY A 56 2.87 9.59 7.24
C GLY A 56 3.32 8.38 6.42
N LEU A 57 3.09 7.17 6.94
CA LEU A 57 3.57 5.93 6.32
C LEU A 57 2.90 5.67 4.97
N ASP A 58 1.60 5.94 4.83
CA ASP A 58 0.86 5.73 3.60
C ASP A 58 1.36 6.66 2.49
N LEU A 59 1.50 7.95 2.78
CA LEU A 59 2.09 8.92 1.86
C LEU A 59 3.52 8.54 1.48
N TRP A 60 4.31 8.08 2.45
CA TRP A 60 5.68 7.66 2.19
C TRP A 60 5.73 6.44 1.25
N ALA A 61 4.87 5.44 1.47
CA ALA A 61 4.73 4.30 0.58
C ALA A 61 4.29 4.73 -0.83
N ALA A 62 3.28 5.58 -0.94
CA ALA A 62 2.80 6.13 -2.21
C ALA A 62 3.92 6.86 -2.97
N VAL A 63 4.68 7.72 -2.29
CA VAL A 63 5.80 8.46 -2.88
C VAL A 63 6.92 7.51 -3.34
N LEU A 64 7.30 6.52 -2.53
CA LEU A 64 8.32 5.55 -2.92
C LEU A 64 7.90 4.73 -4.15
N VAL A 65 6.65 4.29 -4.20
CA VAL A 65 6.10 3.53 -5.33
C VAL A 65 5.97 4.40 -6.58
N LEU A 66 5.52 5.64 -6.44
CA LEU A 66 5.45 6.61 -7.53
C LEU A 66 6.84 6.90 -8.12
N ARG A 67 7.85 7.05 -7.25
CA ARG A 67 9.27 7.19 -7.62
C ARG A 67 9.93 5.87 -8.04
N ARG A 68 9.16 4.77 -8.11
CA ARG A 68 9.60 3.43 -8.51
C ARG A 68 10.80 2.91 -7.70
N ARG A 69 10.86 3.24 -6.41
CA ARG A 69 11.94 2.78 -5.52
C ARG A 69 11.66 1.34 -5.09
N PRO A 70 12.64 0.41 -5.16
CA PRO A 70 12.45 -0.99 -4.78
C PRO A 70 11.97 -1.23 -3.34
N THR A 71 12.18 -0.27 -2.44
CA THR A 71 11.70 -0.32 -1.05
C THR A 71 10.21 0.01 -0.93
N GLY A 72 9.62 0.73 -1.90
CA GLY A 72 8.20 1.12 -1.87
C GLY A 72 7.24 -0.06 -1.75
N PRO A 73 7.31 -1.08 -2.61
CA PRO A 73 6.42 -2.25 -2.52
C PRO A 73 6.59 -3.05 -1.23
N VAL A 74 7.79 -3.04 -0.62
CA VAL A 74 8.04 -3.72 0.67
C VAL A 74 7.37 -2.97 1.81
N LEU A 75 7.55 -1.65 1.86
CA LEU A 75 6.91 -0.80 2.86
C LEU A 75 5.39 -0.90 2.75
N ALA A 76 4.86 -0.81 1.52
CA ALA A 76 3.43 -0.97 1.25
C ALA A 76 2.89 -2.30 1.78
N ALA A 77 3.57 -3.42 1.55
CA ALA A 77 3.15 -4.71 2.08
C ALA A 77 3.21 -4.75 3.62
N ALA A 78 4.26 -4.18 4.23
CA ALA A 78 4.36 -4.12 5.69
C ALA A 78 3.23 -3.29 6.32
N ILE A 79 2.92 -2.14 5.73
CA ILE A 79 1.80 -1.29 6.14
C ILE A 79 0.48 -2.06 6.03
N MET A 80 0.18 -2.63 4.85
CA MET A 80 -1.06 -3.37 4.66
C MET A 80 -1.20 -4.55 5.62
N ALA A 81 -0.11 -5.25 5.94
CA ALA A 81 -0.14 -6.33 6.92
C ALA A 81 -0.49 -5.82 8.32
N ALA A 82 0.14 -4.75 8.77
CA ALA A 82 -0.13 -4.17 10.09
C ALA A 82 -1.56 -3.60 10.17
N ASP A 83 -1.95 -2.82 9.16
CA ASP A 83 -3.25 -2.15 9.12
C ASP A 83 -4.41 -3.15 9.03
N LEU A 84 -4.33 -4.15 8.13
CA LEU A 84 -5.32 -5.21 8.07
C LEU A 84 -5.39 -6.00 9.37
N THR A 85 -4.25 -6.34 9.98
CA THR A 85 -4.24 -7.10 11.23
C THR A 85 -4.96 -6.33 12.33
N ALA A 86 -4.66 -5.04 12.49
CA ALA A 86 -5.33 -4.18 13.44
C ALA A 86 -6.84 -4.13 13.15
N ASN A 87 -7.23 -3.81 11.91
CA ASN A 87 -8.63 -3.65 11.53
C ASN A 87 -9.45 -4.94 11.66
N TRP A 88 -8.92 -6.08 11.22
CA TRP A 88 -9.59 -7.38 11.38
C TRP A 88 -9.74 -7.75 12.87
N TRP A 89 -8.69 -7.55 13.66
CA TRP A 89 -8.74 -7.84 15.10
C TRP A 89 -9.77 -6.97 15.83
N GLY A 90 -9.74 -5.66 15.61
CA GLY A 90 -10.66 -4.73 16.27
C GLY A 90 -12.12 -4.92 15.85
N ASN A 91 -12.36 -5.34 14.61
CA ASN A 91 -13.71 -5.58 14.11
C ASN A 91 -14.20 -7.02 14.29
N TRP A 92 -13.37 -7.95 14.76
CA TRP A 92 -13.70 -9.39 14.82
C TRP A 92 -15.03 -9.66 15.55
N GLY A 93 -15.21 -9.09 16.74
CA GLY A 93 -16.43 -9.27 17.52
C GLY A 93 -17.69 -8.67 16.88
N ARG A 94 -17.55 -7.67 16.01
CA ARG A 94 -18.65 -7.10 15.23
C ARG A 94 -18.97 -7.99 14.04
N LEU A 95 -17.95 -8.45 13.31
CA LEU A 95 -18.09 -9.33 12.14
C LEU A 95 -18.77 -10.66 12.49
N VAL A 96 -18.45 -11.25 13.65
CA VAL A 96 -19.09 -12.47 14.12
C VAL A 96 -20.59 -12.27 14.39
N ARG A 97 -20.99 -11.09 14.90
CA ARG A 97 -22.40 -10.78 15.19
C ARG A 97 -23.18 -10.32 13.96
N HIS A 98 -22.53 -9.59 13.06
CA HIS A 98 -23.12 -8.97 11.89
C HIS A 98 -22.22 -9.21 10.66
N PRO A 99 -22.24 -10.40 10.06
CA PRO A 99 -21.33 -10.76 8.97
C PRO A 99 -21.55 -9.92 7.70
N LEU A 100 -22.76 -9.41 7.50
CA LEU A 100 -23.09 -8.53 6.38
C LEU A 100 -22.40 -7.17 6.46
N ASP A 101 -21.89 -6.76 7.63
CA ASP A 101 -21.09 -5.54 7.78
C ASP A 101 -19.78 -5.63 6.99
N TYR A 102 -19.31 -6.84 6.68
CA TYR A 102 -18.17 -7.04 5.79
C TYR A 102 -18.47 -6.58 4.36
N LEU A 103 -19.71 -6.71 3.88
CA LEU A 103 -20.07 -6.42 2.48
C LEU A 103 -20.26 -4.93 2.19
N GLN A 104 -19.99 -4.06 3.17
CA GLN A 104 -20.09 -2.63 2.97
C GLN A 104 -19.10 -2.14 1.90
N PRO A 105 -19.51 -1.19 1.04
CA PRO A 105 -18.65 -0.68 -0.04
C PRO A 105 -17.48 0.15 0.49
N VAL A 106 -17.51 0.53 1.77
CA VAL A 106 -16.45 1.21 2.51
C VAL A 106 -16.10 0.39 3.76
N GLY A 107 -14.83 0.40 4.15
CA GLY A 107 -14.34 -0.32 5.33
C GLY A 107 -13.59 -1.61 4.98
N LEU A 108 -13.89 -2.71 5.67
CA LEU A 108 -13.01 -3.87 5.74
C LEU A 108 -12.84 -4.63 4.41
N LEU A 109 -13.90 -4.75 3.60
CA LEU A 109 -13.85 -5.45 2.31
C LEU A 109 -12.94 -4.76 1.29
N PRO A 110 -13.15 -3.48 0.91
CA PRO A 110 -12.27 -2.82 -0.05
C PRO A 110 -10.82 -2.78 0.44
N MET A 111 -10.60 -2.56 1.75
CA MET A 111 -9.27 -2.63 2.37
C MET A 111 -8.63 -4.02 2.23
N THR A 112 -9.40 -5.10 2.44
CA THR A 112 -8.93 -6.48 2.29
C THR A 112 -8.58 -6.79 0.83
N LEU A 113 -9.43 -6.39 -0.12
CA LEU A 113 -9.16 -6.56 -1.55
C LEU A 113 -7.90 -5.80 -1.97
N PHE A 114 -7.73 -4.56 -1.50
CA PHE A 114 -6.52 -3.78 -1.75
C PHE A 114 -5.28 -4.44 -1.14
N GLY A 115 -5.35 -4.93 0.09
CA GLY A 115 -4.24 -5.64 0.72
C GLY A 115 -3.85 -6.92 -0.01
N LEU A 116 -4.83 -7.73 -0.43
CA LEU A 116 -4.60 -8.91 -1.27
C LEU A 116 -3.88 -8.54 -2.58
N PHE A 117 -4.32 -7.46 -3.22
CA PHE A 117 -3.66 -6.94 -4.41
C PHE A 117 -2.21 -6.53 -4.13
N VAL A 118 -1.95 -5.81 -3.03
CA VAL A 118 -0.61 -5.41 -2.62
C VAL A 118 0.27 -6.63 -2.34
N PHE A 119 -0.21 -7.63 -1.61
CA PHE A 119 0.56 -8.84 -1.32
C PHE A 119 0.90 -9.63 -2.59
N ALA A 120 -0.07 -9.78 -3.50
CA ALA A 120 0.12 -10.51 -4.75
C ALA A 120 1.13 -9.81 -5.69
N THR A 121 1.23 -8.48 -5.63
CA THR A 121 2.00 -7.70 -6.59
C THR A 121 3.30 -7.11 -6.03
N ALA A 122 3.51 -7.08 -4.71
CA ALA A 122 4.67 -6.44 -4.08
C ALA A 122 6.02 -7.02 -4.54
N ALA A 123 6.17 -8.34 -4.52
CA ALA A 123 7.42 -8.99 -4.93
C ALA A 123 7.70 -8.83 -6.44
N PRO A 124 6.73 -9.07 -7.35
CA PRO A 124 6.89 -8.77 -8.77
C PRO A 124 7.22 -7.29 -9.04
N LEU A 125 6.53 -6.35 -8.40
CA LEU A 125 6.74 -4.91 -8.59
C LEU A 125 8.13 -4.47 -8.12
N ARG A 126 8.61 -5.01 -6.99
CA ARG A 126 9.98 -4.77 -6.51
C ARG A 126 11.04 -5.27 -7.48
N ARG A 127 10.84 -6.44 -8.09
CA ARG A 127 11.77 -6.98 -9.10
C ARG A 127 11.84 -6.06 -10.31
N GLU A 128 10.69 -5.61 -10.81
CA GLU A 128 10.62 -4.65 -11.92
C GLU A 128 11.38 -3.35 -11.61
N PHE A 129 11.18 -2.78 -10.41
CA PHE A 129 11.87 -1.55 -10.01
C PHE A 129 13.40 -1.72 -9.96
N ARG A 130 13.88 -2.85 -9.42
CA ARG A 130 15.32 -3.16 -9.37
C ARG A 130 15.94 -3.32 -10.75
N SER A 131 15.23 -3.98 -11.68
CA SER A 131 15.70 -4.15 -13.05
C SER A 131 15.91 -2.79 -13.74
N ARG A 132 14.99 -1.84 -13.51
CA ARG A 132 15.10 -0.47 -14.08
C ARG A 132 16.22 0.35 -13.48
N ASP A 133 16.44 0.26 -12.17
CA ASP A 133 17.57 0.92 -11.51
C ASP A 133 18.91 0.43 -12.09
N GLY A 134 19.02 -0.89 -12.31
CA GLY A 134 20.20 -1.50 -12.92
C GLY A 134 20.43 -1.11 -14.38
N GLU A 135 19.36 -0.99 -15.17
CA GLU A 135 19.43 -0.54 -16.57
C GLU A 135 19.85 0.93 -16.66
N GLY A 136 19.31 1.80 -15.82
CA GLY A 136 19.71 3.21 -15.72
C GLY A 136 21.19 3.38 -15.36
N ALA A 137 21.69 2.60 -14.40
CA ALA A 137 23.11 2.62 -14.01
C ALA A 137 24.03 2.12 -15.13
N ARG A 138 23.60 1.12 -15.91
CA ARG A 138 24.37 0.61 -17.07
C ARG A 138 24.43 1.64 -18.20
N ALA A 139 23.29 2.27 -18.53
CA ALA A 139 23.25 3.33 -19.53
C ALA A 139 24.14 4.52 -19.15
N ALA A 140 24.11 4.94 -17.88
CA ALA A 140 24.95 6.02 -17.37
C ALA A 140 26.46 5.70 -17.33
N SER A 141 26.84 4.41 -17.30
CA SER A 141 28.25 3.98 -17.27
C SER A 141 28.85 3.68 -18.64
N GLY A 142 28.09 3.84 -19.74
CA GLY A 142 28.58 3.69 -21.11
C GLY A 142 29.12 2.30 -21.46
N ARG A 143 28.86 1.27 -20.65
CA ARG A 143 29.38 -0.09 -20.89
C ARG A 143 28.60 -0.77 -22.01
N PRO A 144 29.23 -1.19 -23.11
CA PRO A 144 28.55 -1.93 -24.17
C PRO A 144 28.15 -3.34 -23.70
N CYS A 145 27.11 -3.89 -24.34
CA CYS A 145 26.59 -5.23 -24.06
C CYS A 145 27.65 -6.29 -24.43
N PRO A 146 27.92 -7.31 -23.58
CA PRO A 146 28.72 -8.44 -24.00
C PRO A 146 27.98 -9.24 -25.10
N PRO A 147 28.72 -9.87 -26.04
CA PRO A 147 28.16 -10.62 -27.16
C PRO A 147 27.35 -11.85 -26.74
#